data_AF-Q6TKV9-F1
#
_entry.id   AF-Q6TKV9-F1
#
_cell.length_a   1.000
_cell.length_b   1.000
_cell.length_c   1.000
_cell.angle_alpha   90.00
_cell.angle_beta   90.00
_cell.angle_gamma   90.00
#
_symmetry.space_group_name_H-M   'P 1'
#
loop_
_entity.id
_entity.type
_entity.pdbx_description
1 polymer ?
#
loop_
_entity_poly.entity_id
_entity_poly.type
_entity_poly.pdbx_seq_one_letter_code
_entity_poly.pdbx_strand_id
1 'polypeptide(L)'
;MERAEEIMHGSLLSFNNTEQKKEPEMTDRYYSISADLTAEKFATANRNHWYVENKLHWHLDVVMNKDDCKIRRGNAAELFSGIRKIAINILTKDKILKAGARCKM
;
A
#
# COMPACT_ATOMS: atom_id res chain seq x y z
N MET A 1 -19.75 -29.55 -7.66
CA MET A 1 -18.38 -30.06 -7.42
C MET A 1 -17.80 -30.22 -8.80
N GLU A 2 -17.15 -29.19 -9.34
CA GLU A 2 -15.69 -29.04 -9.27
C GLU A 2 -15.38 -27.57 -9.54
N ARG A 3 -14.92 -26.85 -8.51
CA ARG A 3 -14.59 -25.42 -8.60
C ARG A 3 -13.14 -25.39 -9.10
N ALA A 4 -12.93 -25.01 -10.35
CA ALA A 4 -11.61 -24.85 -10.92
C ALA A 4 -10.77 -23.95 -10.00
N GLU A 5 -9.76 -24.53 -9.37
CA GLU A 5 -8.67 -23.77 -8.77
C GLU A 5 -7.86 -23.19 -9.92
N GLU A 6 -8.32 -22.05 -10.46
CA GLU A 6 -7.53 -21.26 -11.40
C GLU A 6 -6.29 -20.76 -10.67
N ILE A 7 -5.20 -21.53 -10.81
CA ILE A 7 -3.86 -21.09 -10.45
C ILE A 7 -3.52 -19.93 -11.38
N MET A 8 -3.35 -18.73 -10.81
CA MET A 8 -3.03 -17.57 -11.61
C MET A 8 -1.59 -17.64 -12.12
N HIS A 9 -1.45 -17.85 -13.42
CA HIS A 9 -0.23 -17.52 -14.16
C HIS A 9 -0.49 -16.28 -15.03
N GLY A 10 0.16 -15.17 -14.69
CA GLY A 10 0.59 -14.17 -15.68
C GLY A 10 -0.42 -13.22 -16.34
N SER A 11 -1.70 -13.14 -15.95
CA SER A 11 -2.62 -12.03 -16.31
C SER A 11 -4.00 -12.26 -15.68
N LEU A 12 -4.61 -11.25 -15.05
CA LEU A 12 -5.99 -11.33 -14.53
C LEU A 12 -6.76 -10.03 -14.81
N LEU A 13 -7.83 -10.10 -15.62
CA LEU A 13 -8.82 -9.02 -15.73
C LEU A 13 -9.62 -8.92 -14.41
N SER A 14 -9.73 -7.71 -13.86
CA SER A 14 -10.50 -7.45 -12.63
C SER A 14 -11.57 -6.39 -12.88
N PHE A 15 -12.84 -6.76 -12.66
CA PHE A 15 -13.99 -5.86 -12.77
C PHE A 15 -14.24 -5.16 -11.43
N ASN A 16 -14.22 -3.82 -11.43
CA ASN A 16 -14.73 -3.05 -10.29
C ASN A 16 -16.21 -2.75 -10.53
N ASN A 17 -17.10 -3.41 -9.80
CA ASN A 17 -18.50 -3.02 -9.78
C ASN A 17 -18.67 -1.96 -8.67
N THR A 18 -18.64 -0.69 -9.03
CA THR A 18 -18.97 0.39 -8.10
C THR A 18 -20.49 0.49 -7.98
N GLU A 19 -21.04 0.47 -6.76
CA GLU A 19 -22.48 0.56 -6.48
C GLU A 19 -23.16 1.88 -6.92
N GLN A 20 -22.42 2.79 -7.56
CA GLN A 20 -22.99 3.97 -8.19
C GLN A 20 -23.46 3.60 -9.60
N LYS A 21 -24.69 4.00 -9.98
CA LYS A 21 -25.24 3.93 -11.35
C LYS A 21 -24.38 4.72 -12.35
N LYS A 22 -23.16 4.25 -12.61
CA LYS A 22 -22.24 4.70 -13.62
C LYS A 22 -22.01 3.49 -14.51
N GLU A 23 -22.02 3.67 -15.83
CA GLU A 23 -21.71 2.55 -16.73
C GLU A 23 -20.39 1.89 -16.29
N PRO A 24 -20.32 0.55 -16.30
CA PRO A 24 -19.14 -0.16 -15.84
C PRO A 24 -17.94 0.28 -16.67
N GLU A 25 -17.04 1.02 -16.04
CA GLU A 25 -15.81 1.48 -16.68
C GLU A 25 -14.83 0.29 -16.74
N MET A 26 -14.68 -0.28 -17.94
CA MET A 26 -13.81 -1.42 -18.15
C MET A 26 -12.35 -0.98 -17.99
N THR A 27 -11.67 -1.52 -16.98
CA THR A 27 -10.25 -1.27 -16.73
C THR A 27 -9.48 -2.58 -16.76
N ASP A 28 -8.60 -2.73 -17.74
CA ASP A 28 -7.68 -3.86 -17.81
C ASP A 28 -6.52 -3.64 -16.82
N ARG A 29 -6.28 -4.59 -15.94
CA ARG A 29 -5.18 -4.55 -14.96
C ARG A 29 -4.30 -5.77 -15.12
N TYR A 30 -3.00 -5.56 -15.30
CA TYR A 30 -2.04 -6.64 -15.44
C TYR A 30 -1.24 -6.78 -14.15
N TYR A 31 -1.10 -8.01 -13.67
CA TYR A 31 -0.33 -8.32 -12.46
C TYR A 31 0.79 -9.30 -12.81
N SER A 32 2.02 -8.97 -12.43
CA SER A 32 3.18 -9.87 -12.54
C SER A 32 3.38 -10.55 -11.19
N ILE A 33 3.18 -11.88 -11.16
CA ILE A 33 3.30 -12.70 -9.95
C ILE A 33 4.19 -13.88 -10.32
N SER A 34 5.20 -14.17 -9.51
CA SER A 34 6.12 -15.30 -9.71
C SER A 34 5.71 -16.57 -8.97
N ALA A 35 4.51 -16.57 -8.37
CA ALA A 35 4.03 -17.59 -7.46
C ALA A 35 2.63 -18.02 -7.83
N ASP A 36 2.37 -19.31 -7.65
CA ASP A 36 1.10 -19.94 -7.95
C ASP A 36 0.12 -19.66 -6.82
N LEU A 37 -0.77 -18.70 -7.07
CA LEU A 37 -1.75 -18.24 -6.09
C LEU A 37 -3.16 -18.52 -6.58
N THR A 38 -3.99 -18.96 -5.66
CA THR A 38 -5.45 -18.92 -5.86
C THR A 38 -5.91 -17.47 -5.93
N ALA A 39 -7.01 -17.21 -6.63
CA ALA A 39 -7.60 -15.88 -6.75
C ALA A 39 -7.84 -15.21 -5.38
N GLU A 40 -8.28 -15.98 -4.37
CA GLU A 40 -8.51 -15.48 -3.00
C GLU A 40 -7.22 -15.05 -2.30
N LYS A 41 -6.16 -15.88 -2.38
CA LYS A 41 -4.85 -15.56 -1.79
C LYS A 41 -4.25 -14.32 -2.43
N PHE A 42 -4.38 -14.20 -3.76
CA PHE A 42 -3.93 -13.02 -4.46
C PHE A 42 -4.72 -11.76 -4.09
N ALA A 43 -6.05 -11.82 -4.05
CA ALA A 43 -6.88 -10.69 -3.65
C ALA A 43 -6.51 -10.20 -2.24
N THR A 44 -6.24 -11.14 -1.33
CA THR A 44 -5.76 -10.85 0.03
C THR A 44 -4.39 -10.20 0.02
N ALA A 45 -3.43 -10.74 -0.75
CA ALA A 45 -2.10 -10.17 -0.89
C ALA A 45 -2.13 -8.74 -1.46
N ASN A 46 -2.94 -8.52 -2.49
CA ASN A 46 -3.12 -7.20 -3.11
C ASN A 46 -3.71 -6.18 -2.10
N ARG A 47 -4.75 -6.56 -1.36
CA ARG A 47 -5.30 -5.72 -0.28
C ARG A 47 -4.27 -5.41 0.81
N ASN A 48 -3.48 -6.40 1.22
CA ASN A 48 -2.44 -6.22 2.23
C ASN A 48 -1.31 -5.31 1.72
N HIS A 49 -0.94 -5.41 0.44
CA HIS A 49 0.02 -4.50 -0.17
C HIS A 49 -0.50 -3.06 -0.16
N TRP A 50 -1.77 -2.85 -0.56
CA TRP A 50 -2.39 -1.52 -0.50
C TRP A 50 -2.48 -0.98 0.93
N TYR A 51 -2.65 -1.84 1.93
CA TYR A 51 -2.62 -1.44 3.33
C TYR A 51 -1.26 -0.83 3.73
N VAL A 52 -0.14 -1.39 3.24
CA VAL A 52 1.20 -0.84 3.48
C VAL A 52 1.36 0.53 2.82
N GLU A 53 0.92 0.68 1.57
CA GLU A 53 0.98 1.97 0.87
C GLU A 53 0.21 3.07 1.60
N ASN A 54 -1.01 2.77 2.07
CA ASN A 54 -1.82 3.74 2.80
C ASN A 54 -1.28 4.06 4.20
N LYS A 55 -0.89 3.03 4.98
CA LYS A 55 -0.51 3.22 6.37
C LYS A 55 0.93 3.71 6.55
N LEU A 56 1.84 3.30 5.67
CA LEU A 56 3.25 3.64 5.78
C LEU A 56 3.66 4.68 4.74
N HIS A 57 3.51 4.38 3.45
CA HIS A 57 4.08 5.23 2.39
C HIS A 57 3.44 6.61 2.35
N TRP A 58 2.11 6.70 2.37
CA TRP A 58 1.43 7.99 2.42
C TRP A 58 1.86 8.87 3.60
N HIS A 59 2.08 8.27 4.78
CA HIS A 59 2.58 9.02 5.94
C HIS A 59 4.04 9.47 5.75
N LEU A 60 4.88 8.63 5.14
CA LEU A 60 6.25 9.03 4.84
C LEU A 60 6.28 10.19 3.83
N ASP A 61 5.50 10.07 2.76
CA ASP A 61 5.56 10.97 1.61
C ASP A 61 4.88 12.30 1.92
N VAL A 62 3.66 12.29 2.48
CA VAL A 62 2.86 13.51 2.71
C VAL A 62 3.03 14.09 4.11
N VAL A 63 3.10 13.24 5.14
CA VAL A 63 3.13 13.71 6.53
C VAL A 63 4.57 14.07 6.90
N MET A 64 5.54 13.19 6.62
CA MET A 64 6.98 13.36 6.91
C MET A 64 7.78 14.05 5.78
N ASN A 65 7.08 14.57 4.77
CA ASN A 65 7.62 15.26 3.60
C ASN A 65 8.83 14.54 2.97
N LYS A 66 8.72 13.23 2.75
CA LYS A 66 9.81 12.42 2.21
C LYS A 66 10.13 12.80 0.76
N ASP A 67 9.13 13.10 -0.05
CA ASP A 67 9.34 13.38 -1.48
C ASP A 67 10.10 14.69 -1.72
N ASP A 68 9.90 15.71 -0.89
CA ASP A 68 10.62 16.98 -0.99
C ASP A 68 12.02 16.95 -0.34
N CYS A 69 12.43 15.82 0.24
CA CYS A 69 13.67 15.70 1.01
C CYS A 69 14.92 15.73 0.10
N LYS A 70 15.64 16.85 0.08
CA LYS A 70 16.82 17.07 -0.80
C LYS A 70 18.16 16.53 -0.25
N ILE A 71 18.13 15.66 0.75
CA ILE A 71 19.34 15.08 1.36
C ILE A 71 20.01 14.13 0.36
N ARG A 72 21.29 14.38 0.03
CA ARG A 72 22.06 13.58 -0.95
C ARG A 72 23.45 13.16 -0.48
N ARG A 73 23.78 13.34 0.80
CA ARG A 73 25.14 13.08 1.31
C ARG A 73 25.28 11.64 1.81
N GLY A 74 26.14 10.85 1.17
CA GLY A 74 26.46 9.49 1.61
C GLY A 74 25.20 8.66 1.88
N ASN A 75 25.17 7.94 2.99
CA ASN A 75 24.05 7.06 3.37
C ASN A 75 22.87 7.80 4.04
N ALA A 76 22.85 9.14 4.01
CA ALA A 76 21.86 9.91 4.75
C ALA A 76 20.42 9.66 4.29
N ALA A 77 20.19 9.34 3.01
CA ALA A 77 18.85 9.00 2.51
C ALA A 77 18.28 7.73 3.17
N GLU A 78 19.10 6.68 3.30
CA GLU A 78 18.72 5.42 3.91
C GLU A 78 18.51 5.58 5.43
N LEU A 79 19.45 6.23 6.10
CA LEU A 79 19.37 6.52 7.54
C LEU A 79 18.10 7.31 7.87
N PHE A 80 17.81 8.35 7.09
CA PHE A 80 16.64 9.18 7.32
C PHE A 80 15.33 8.45 6.98
N SER A 81 15.34 7.55 6.00
CA SER A 81 14.23 6.63 5.74
C SER A 81 13.94 5.74 6.96
N GLY A 82 14.97 5.15 7.56
CA GLY A 82 14.85 4.35 8.78
C GLY A 82 14.30 5.14 9.96
N ILE A 83 14.85 6.33 10.23
CA ILE A 83 14.41 7.22 11.32
C ILE A 83 12.93 7.58 11.18
N ARG A 84 12.47 7.97 9.98
CA ARG A 84 11.05 8.31 9.75
C ARG A 84 10.13 7.13 10.01
N LYS A 85 10.50 5.92 9.61
CA LYS A 85 9.70 4.70 9.87
C LYS A 85 9.58 4.44 11.38
N ILE A 86 10.68 4.59 12.12
CA ILE A 86 10.68 4.47 13.59
C ILE A 86 9.76 5.53 14.20
N ALA A 87 9.87 6.79 13.78
CA ALA A 87 9.06 7.88 14.28
C ALA A 87 7.55 7.65 14.03
N ILE A 88 7.15 7.25 12.82
CA ILE A 88 5.74 6.92 12.51
C ILE A 88 5.22 5.80 13.42
N ASN A 89 6.02 4.76 13.65
CA ASN A 89 5.63 3.66 14.52
C ASN A 89 5.39 4.12 15.97
N ILE A 90 6.20 5.06 16.48
CA ILE A 90 6.02 5.65 17.80
C ILE A 90 4.77 6.53 17.83
N LEU A 91 4.63 7.48 16.90
CA LEU A 91 3.51 8.44 16.86
C LEU A 91 2.15 7.76 16.67
N THR A 92 2.12 6.65 15.94
CA THR A 92 0.90 5.86 15.72
C THR A 92 0.49 5.08 16.96
N LYS A 93 1.45 4.66 17.79
CA LYS A 93 1.20 3.98 19.06
C LYS A 93 0.94 4.93 20.23
N ASP A 94 1.32 6.20 20.10
CA ASP A 94 1.08 7.22 21.11
C ASP A 94 -0.43 7.48 21.30
N LYS A 95 -0.90 7.27 22.53
CA LYS A 95 -2.29 7.46 22.97
C LYS A 95 -2.48 8.72 23.82
N ILE A 96 -1.40 9.40 24.19
CA ILE A 96 -1.42 10.58 25.07
C ILE A 96 -2.10 11.74 24.35
N LEU A 97 -1.66 12.03 23.13
CA LEU A 97 -2.28 13.02 22.26
C LEU A 97 -3.23 12.34 21.28
N LYS A 98 -4.53 12.61 21.41
CA LYS A 98 -5.56 12.15 20.46
C LYS A 98 -5.67 13.13 19.28
N ALA A 99 -4.63 13.17 18.45
CA ALA A 99 -4.58 14.02 17.26
C ALA A 99 -4.05 13.24 16.04
N GLY A 100 -4.29 13.77 14.84
CA GLY A 100 -3.76 13.21 13.60
C GLY A 100 -2.24 13.26 13.55
N ALA A 101 -1.61 12.39 12.75
CA ALA A 101 -0.15 12.24 12.69
C ALA A 101 0.59 13.56 12.41
N ARG A 102 0.03 14.43 11.55
CA ARG A 102 0.59 15.77 11.28
C ARG A 102 0.60 16.69 12.51
N CYS A 103 -0.41 16.60 13.36
CA CYS A 103 -0.51 17.43 14.57
C CYS A 103 0.32 16.88 15.74
N LYS A 104 0.80 15.64 15.63
CA LYS A 104 1.67 14.99 16.62
C LYS A 104 3.17 15.18 16.32
N MET A 105 3.50 15.68 15.14
CA MET A 105 4.86 16.11 14.79
C MET A 105 5.05 17.57 15.13
#